data_AF-A0A1V4SID1-F1
#
_entry.id   AF-A0A1V4SID1-F1
#
_cell.length_a   1.000
_cell.length_b   1.000
_cell.length_c   1.000
_cell.angle_alpha   90.00
_cell.angle_beta   90.00
_cell.angle_gamma   90.00
#
_symmetry.space_group_name_H-M   'P 1'
#
loop_
_entity.id
_entity.type
_entity.pdbx_description
1 polymer ?
#
loop_
_entity_poly.entity_id
_entity_poly.type
_entity_poly.pdbx_seq_one_letter_code
_entity_poly.pdbx_strand_id
1 'polypeptide(L)'
;MKLKVFKLKSSSSENTGKNTAFENILFSICILCFVILILVQTVLVVPSLRSRFHLTDKSLGLPLNGDEYLYEQGQITVEIIGTEPDAALRILVNGDSVSAFDSTQMTISVKDGDVVEIDGSHSAVGHVVKVKSTTTNINSKCKNAMVNIDSNIRMLVKVQMDS
;
A
#
# COMPACT_ATOMS: atom_id res chain seq x y z
N MET A 1 -57.13 38.43 -81.46
CA MET A 1 -57.05 38.23 -79.99
C MET A 1 -55.84 37.34 -79.71
N LYS A 2 -54.85 37.84 -78.96
CA LYS A 2 -53.60 37.11 -78.64
C LYS A 2 -53.78 36.32 -77.36
N LEU A 3 -53.28 35.08 -77.33
CA LEU A 3 -52.86 34.44 -76.09
C LEU A 3 -51.55 33.69 -76.37
N LYS A 4 -50.44 34.32 -75.96
CA LYS A 4 -49.14 33.70 -75.78
C LYS A 4 -49.24 32.87 -74.50
N VAL A 5 -49.01 31.56 -74.58
CA VAL A 5 -48.77 30.75 -73.39
C VAL A 5 -47.27 30.43 -73.34
N PHE A 6 -46.68 30.90 -72.25
CA PHE A 6 -45.26 30.92 -71.95
C PHE A 6 -44.67 29.51 -71.84
N LYS A 7 -43.51 29.30 -72.48
CA LYS A 7 -42.59 28.21 -72.16
C LYS A 7 -41.99 28.49 -70.78
N LEU A 8 -42.31 27.67 -69.78
CA LEU A 8 -41.55 27.64 -68.52
C LEU A 8 -40.51 26.52 -68.61
N LYS A 9 -39.25 26.91 -68.86
CA LYS A 9 -38.08 26.08 -68.60
C LYS A 9 -37.80 26.20 -67.10
N SER A 10 -38.22 25.21 -66.31
CA SER A 10 -37.78 25.09 -64.92
C SER A 10 -36.38 24.48 -64.94
N SER A 11 -35.38 25.30 -64.65
CA SER A 11 -34.07 24.83 -64.23
C SER A 11 -34.04 24.72 -62.71
N SER A 12 -33.29 23.73 -62.24
CA SER A 12 -32.60 23.71 -60.94
C SER A 12 -33.40 23.25 -59.74
N SER A 13 -33.09 22.04 -59.28
CA SER A 13 -32.84 21.78 -57.86
C SER A 13 -31.96 20.53 -57.71
N GLU A 14 -30.68 20.72 -58.00
CA GLU A 14 -29.62 19.73 -57.79
C GLU A 14 -28.93 20.06 -56.45
N ASN A 15 -29.66 20.01 -55.33
CA ASN A 15 -29.08 20.27 -54.00
C ASN A 15 -29.72 19.52 -52.82
N THR A 16 -30.67 18.61 -53.07
CA THR A 16 -31.31 17.82 -51.99
C THR A 16 -30.55 16.52 -51.67
N GLY A 17 -29.69 16.05 -52.58
CA GLY A 17 -28.93 14.79 -52.40
C GLY A 17 -27.62 14.92 -51.63
N LYS A 18 -27.04 16.13 -51.52
CA LYS A 18 -25.76 16.34 -50.81
C LYS A 18 -25.92 16.36 -49.29
N ASN A 19 -27.00 16.95 -48.79
CA ASN A 19 -27.27 17.04 -47.34
C ASN A 19 -27.60 15.67 -46.74
N THR A 20 -28.36 14.85 -47.45
CA THR A 20 -28.68 13.47 -47.03
C THR A 20 -27.48 12.53 -47.12
N ALA A 21 -26.60 12.70 -48.11
CA ALA A 21 -25.34 11.94 -48.18
C ALA A 21 -24.38 12.30 -47.03
N PHE A 22 -24.26 13.59 -46.69
CA PHE A 22 -23.43 14.05 -45.59
C PHE A 22 -23.94 13.55 -44.23
N GLU A 23 -25.26 13.60 -44.01
CA GLU A 23 -25.89 13.07 -42.80
C GLU A 23 -25.67 11.57 -42.63
N ASN A 24 -25.83 10.78 -43.70
CA ASN A 24 -25.57 9.35 -43.68
C ASN A 24 -24.09 9.01 -43.41
N ILE A 25 -23.15 9.82 -43.92
CA ILE A 25 -21.71 9.67 -43.64
C ILE A 25 -21.42 9.97 -42.17
N LEU A 26 -21.97 11.06 -41.63
CA LEU A 26 -21.76 11.46 -40.25
C LEU A 26 -22.32 10.42 -39.27
N PHE A 27 -23.51 9.89 -39.58
CA PHE A 27 -24.15 8.83 -38.81
C PHE A 27 -23.34 7.52 -38.86
N SER A 28 -22.82 7.15 -40.03
CA SER A 28 -21.95 5.98 -40.20
C SER A 28 -20.65 6.10 -39.40
N ILE A 29 -20.01 7.28 -39.42
CA ILE A 29 -18.80 7.55 -38.62
C ILE A 29 -19.11 7.46 -37.12
N CYS A 30 -20.25 7.99 -36.69
CA CYS A 30 -20.67 7.93 -35.28
C CYS A 30 -20.85 6.48 -34.81
N ILE A 31 -21.52 5.64 -35.61
CA ILE A 31 -21.67 4.21 -35.33
C ILE A 31 -20.31 3.52 -35.31
N LEU A 32 -19.43 3.81 -36.27
CA LEU A 32 -18.10 3.22 -36.32
C LEU A 32 -17.28 3.57 -35.07
N CYS A 33 -17.27 4.84 -34.64
CA CYS A 33 -16.62 5.27 -33.41
C CYS A 33 -17.19 4.56 -32.18
N PHE A 34 -18.51 4.41 -32.12
CA PHE A 34 -19.17 3.71 -31.02
C PHE A 34 -18.75 2.24 -30.94
N VAL A 35 -18.69 1.54 -32.08
CA VAL A 35 -18.22 0.15 -32.15
C VAL A 35 -16.76 0.05 -31.71
N ILE A 36 -15.89 0.96 -32.14
CA ILE A 36 -14.48 1.00 -31.73
C ILE A 36 -14.38 1.18 -30.21
N LEU A 37 -15.15 2.10 -29.62
CA LEU A 37 -15.14 2.32 -28.17
C LEU A 37 -15.58 1.08 -27.38
N ILE A 38 -16.59 0.34 -27.86
CA ILE A 38 -17.02 -0.92 -27.24
C ILE A 38 -15.91 -1.97 -27.32
N LEU A 39 -15.22 -2.08 -28.46
CA LEU A 39 -14.12 -3.03 -28.62
C LEU A 39 -12.96 -2.72 -27.67
N VAL A 40 -12.55 -1.45 -27.56
CA VAL A 40 -11.49 -1.03 -26.64
C VAL A 40 -11.86 -1.35 -25.19
N GLN A 41 -13.09 -1.04 -24.78
CA GLN A 41 -13.56 -1.34 -23.43
C GLN A 41 -13.56 -2.86 -23.16
N THR A 42 -14.00 -3.68 -24.13
CA THR A 42 -14.00 -5.14 -24.00
C THR A 42 -12.59 -5.70 -23.81
N VAL A 43 -11.62 -5.20 -24.57
CA VAL A 43 -10.19 -5.59 -24.44
C VAL A 43 -9.62 -5.20 -23.07
N LEU A 44 -9.98 -4.02 -22.55
CA LEU A 44 -9.46 -3.51 -21.28
C LEU A 44 -10.11 -4.15 -20.04
N VAL A 45 -11.33 -4.65 -20.15
CA VAL A 45 -12.09 -5.30 -19.07
C VAL A 45 -11.65 -6.76 -18.88
N VAL A 46 -11.28 -7.46 -19.95
CA VAL A 46 -10.87 -8.87 -19.88
C VAL A 46 -9.39 -8.98 -19.49
N PRO A 47 -9.05 -9.49 -18.29
CA PRO A 47 -7.66 -9.52 -17.80
C PRO A 47 -6.71 -10.33 -18.69
N SER A 48 -7.23 -11.39 -19.34
CA SER A 48 -6.47 -12.27 -20.23
C SER A 48 -6.13 -11.66 -21.59
N LEU A 49 -6.82 -10.61 -22.02
CA LEU A 49 -6.47 -9.85 -23.23
C LEU A 49 -5.56 -8.66 -22.90
N ARG A 50 -5.73 -8.05 -21.71
CA ARG A 50 -4.85 -6.99 -21.19
C ARG A 50 -3.38 -7.42 -21.16
N SER A 51 -3.08 -8.63 -20.71
CA SER A 51 -1.71 -9.15 -20.60
C SER A 51 -1.03 -9.40 -21.96
N ARG A 52 -1.80 -9.75 -23.00
CA ARG A 52 -1.26 -9.96 -24.36
C ARG A 52 -0.86 -8.67 -25.06
N PHE A 53 -1.49 -7.56 -24.72
CA PHE A 53 -1.21 -6.27 -25.36
C PHE A 53 -0.05 -5.48 -24.74
N HIS A 54 0.64 -6.00 -23.70
CA HIS A 54 1.86 -5.39 -23.13
C HIS A 54 1.75 -3.88 -22.86
N LEU A 55 0.52 -3.36 -22.67
CA LEU A 55 0.23 -1.93 -22.75
C LEU A 55 0.48 -1.19 -21.44
N THR A 56 0.89 -1.85 -20.34
CA THR A 56 1.13 -1.11 -19.07
C THR A 56 2.10 -1.75 -18.06
N ASP A 57 2.69 -2.92 -18.28
CA ASP A 57 3.37 -3.62 -17.17
C ASP A 57 4.85 -3.26 -16.94
N LYS A 58 5.44 -2.34 -17.71
CA LYS A 58 6.85 -1.93 -17.51
C LYS A 58 7.05 -0.65 -16.70
N SER A 59 5.97 0.07 -16.39
CA SER A 59 6.01 1.34 -15.63
C SER A 59 5.14 1.33 -14.37
N LEU A 60 4.29 0.32 -14.21
CA LEU A 60 3.63 0.02 -12.96
C LEU A 60 4.59 -0.92 -12.22
N GLY A 61 5.18 -0.47 -11.12
CA GLY A 61 6.16 -1.26 -10.38
C GLY A 61 5.72 -2.71 -10.19
N LEU A 62 6.68 -3.64 -10.19
CA LEU A 62 6.37 -5.04 -9.96
C LEU A 62 5.63 -5.17 -8.61
N PRO A 63 4.52 -5.92 -8.55
CA PRO A 63 3.99 -6.32 -7.26
C PRO A 63 5.11 -7.09 -6.55
N LEU A 64 5.47 -6.63 -5.34
CA LEU A 64 6.42 -7.31 -4.49
C LEU A 64 5.86 -8.73 -4.27
N ASN A 65 6.54 -9.72 -4.84
CA ASN A 65 6.20 -11.12 -4.63
C ASN A 65 6.67 -11.48 -3.22
N GLY A 66 5.77 -11.32 -2.25
CA GLY A 66 6.05 -11.57 -0.84
C GLY A 66 6.63 -10.35 -0.14
N ASP A 67 6.45 -10.31 1.18
CA ASP A 67 6.96 -9.26 2.08
C ASP A 67 8.50 -9.27 2.10
N GLU A 68 9.15 -8.83 1.03
CA GLU A 68 10.54 -8.40 1.11
C GLU A 68 10.56 -7.12 1.93
N TYR A 69 10.76 -7.28 3.23
CA TYR A 69 11.02 -6.17 4.13
C TYR A 69 12.31 -5.48 3.65
N LEU A 70 12.14 -4.32 2.99
CA LEU A 70 13.25 -3.44 2.56
C LEU A 70 14.08 -2.88 3.74
N TYR A 71 13.70 -3.24 4.97
CA TYR A 71 14.34 -2.82 6.20
C TYR A 71 14.86 -4.05 6.92
N GLU A 72 16.11 -3.99 7.35
CA GLU A 72 16.66 -5.03 8.21
C GLU A 72 15.83 -5.14 9.50
N GLN A 73 15.33 -6.34 9.75
CA GLN A 73 14.69 -6.69 11.01
C GLN A 73 15.71 -7.38 11.91
N GLY A 74 15.71 -7.01 13.18
CA GLY A 74 16.49 -7.67 14.22
C GLY A 74 15.57 -8.23 15.30
N GLN A 75 16.14 -9.03 16.19
CA GLN A 75 15.42 -9.52 17.36
C GLN A 75 16.17 -9.15 18.64
N ILE A 76 15.41 -8.70 19.64
CA ILE A 76 15.91 -8.39 20.98
C ILE A 76 15.24 -9.33 21.95
N THR A 77 16.04 -10.00 22.77
CA THR A 77 15.56 -10.79 23.91
C THR A 77 15.74 -9.97 25.17
N VAL A 78 14.64 -9.69 25.84
CA VAL A 78 14.59 -9.00 27.13
C VAL A 78 14.33 -10.00 28.26
N GLU A 79 14.92 -9.74 29.42
CA GLU A 79 14.86 -10.61 30.59
C GLU A 79 14.54 -9.81 31.85
N ILE A 80 13.63 -10.34 32.68
CA ILE A 80 13.39 -9.88 34.04
C ILE A 80 14.48 -10.46 34.96
N ILE A 81 15.12 -9.61 35.76
CA ILE A 81 16.20 -10.00 36.67
C ILE A 81 15.65 -10.33 38.07
N GLY A 82 15.96 -11.53 38.53
CA GLY A 82 15.82 -11.93 39.94
C GLY A 82 14.38 -11.98 40.46
N THR A 83 13.38 -11.90 39.58
CA THR A 83 11.96 -11.98 39.93
C THR A 83 11.24 -12.99 39.03
N GLU A 84 10.11 -13.49 39.52
CA GLU A 84 9.20 -14.35 38.77
C GLU A 84 8.60 -13.58 37.57
N PRO A 85 8.06 -14.28 36.56
CA PRO A 85 7.31 -13.65 35.48
C PRO A 85 6.15 -12.80 36.02
N ASP A 86 5.88 -11.68 35.36
CA ASP A 86 4.73 -10.82 35.67
C ASP A 86 3.96 -10.48 34.39
N ALA A 87 2.78 -11.05 34.24
CA ALA A 87 1.90 -10.82 33.10
C ALA A 87 1.32 -9.39 33.06
N ALA A 88 1.40 -8.64 34.16
CA ALA A 88 1.04 -7.22 34.19
C ALA A 88 2.15 -6.32 33.60
N LEU A 89 3.39 -6.81 33.52
CA LEU A 89 4.51 -6.13 32.90
C LEU A 89 4.46 -6.31 31.38
N ARG A 90 4.43 -5.20 30.64
CA ARG A 90 4.30 -5.20 29.19
C ARG A 90 5.51 -4.61 28.51
N ILE A 91 5.80 -5.13 27.33
CA ILE A 91 6.80 -4.61 26.42
C ILE A 91 6.08 -3.78 25.38
N LEU A 92 6.51 -2.52 25.22
CA LEU A 92 6.02 -1.62 24.20
C LEU A 92 7.11 -1.38 23.15
N VAL A 93 6.71 -1.30 21.89
CA VAL A 93 7.56 -0.84 20.79
C VAL A 93 6.90 0.39 20.18
N ASN A 94 7.56 1.53 20.27
CA ASN A 94 7.02 2.83 19.84
C ASN A 94 5.65 3.16 20.47
N GLY A 95 5.46 2.81 21.75
CA GLY A 95 4.21 3.01 22.48
C GLY A 95 3.14 1.93 22.29
N ASP A 96 3.30 1.01 21.34
CA ASP A 96 2.35 -0.08 21.11
C ASP A 96 2.72 -1.32 21.90
N SER A 97 1.75 -1.93 22.59
CA SER A 97 1.99 -3.16 23.36
C SER A 97 2.16 -4.36 22.43
N VAL A 98 3.36 -4.94 22.45
CA VAL A 98 3.72 -6.08 21.59
C VAL A 98 3.71 -7.42 22.31
N SER A 99 3.96 -7.43 23.63
CA SER A 99 4.01 -8.66 24.44
C SER A 99 3.86 -8.34 25.93
N ALA A 100 3.40 -9.32 26.70
CA ALA A 100 3.51 -9.36 28.16
C ALA A 100 4.65 -10.29 28.59
N PHE A 101 5.13 -10.17 29.83
CA PHE A 101 6.10 -11.11 30.40
C PHE A 101 5.40 -12.32 31.04
N ASP A 102 4.83 -13.18 30.18
CA ASP A 102 4.28 -14.47 30.60
C ASP A 102 5.38 -15.46 31.03
N SER A 103 6.63 -15.15 30.67
CA SER A 103 7.84 -15.83 31.15
C SER A 103 8.91 -14.80 31.49
N THR A 104 9.99 -15.22 32.16
CA THR A 104 11.08 -14.32 32.56
C THR A 104 11.87 -13.76 31.38
N GLN A 105 11.72 -14.32 30.18
CA GLN A 105 12.43 -13.90 28.97
C GLN A 105 11.49 -13.83 27.78
N MET A 106 11.50 -12.70 27.07
CA MET A 106 10.66 -12.50 25.89
C MET A 106 11.52 -12.01 24.73
N THR A 107 11.25 -12.52 23.53
CA THR A 107 11.91 -12.09 22.30
C THR A 107 10.93 -11.30 21.46
N ILE A 108 11.35 -10.09 21.05
CA ILE A 108 10.59 -9.19 20.21
C ILE A 108 11.35 -8.90 18.92
N SER A 109 10.61 -8.74 17.81
CA SER A 109 11.16 -8.27 16.54
C SER A 109 11.17 -6.74 16.53
N VAL A 110 12.27 -6.16 16.08
CA VAL A 110 12.49 -4.70 16.05
C VAL A 110 13.13 -4.27 14.73
N LYS A 111 12.97 -3.00 14.39
CA LYS A 111 13.56 -2.34 13.22
C LYS A 111 14.51 -1.23 13.67
N ASP A 112 15.31 -0.76 12.73
CA ASP A 112 16.18 0.40 12.99
C ASP A 112 15.36 1.61 13.45
N GLY A 113 15.81 2.26 14.51
CA GLY A 113 15.17 3.44 15.08
C GLY A 113 14.01 3.18 16.05
N ASP A 114 13.53 1.94 16.18
CA ASP A 114 12.46 1.59 17.12
C ASP A 114 12.85 1.92 18.57
N VAL A 115 11.87 2.34 19.37
CA VAL A 115 12.05 2.58 20.80
C VAL A 115 11.36 1.45 21.56
N VAL A 116 12.14 0.68 22.32
CA VAL A 116 11.63 -0.37 23.20
C VAL A 116 11.44 0.22 24.59
N GLU A 117 10.24 0.05 25.13
CA GLU A 117 9.84 0.55 26.44
C GLU A 117 9.23 -0.58 27.27
N ILE A 118 9.29 -0.45 28.58
CA ILE A 118 8.66 -1.38 29.52
C ILE A 118 7.59 -0.61 30.29
N ASP A 119 6.36 -1.12 30.23
CA ASP A 119 5.23 -0.61 30.99
C ASP A 119 4.96 -1.52 32.20
N GLY A 120 5.26 -1.00 33.38
CA GLY A 120 4.95 -1.63 34.67
C GLY A 120 3.86 -0.89 35.43
N SER A 121 3.07 -0.03 34.79
CA SER A 121 2.03 0.78 35.45
C SER A 121 0.95 -0.07 36.13
N HIS A 122 0.82 -1.34 35.72
CA HIS A 122 -0.12 -2.30 36.28
C HIS A 122 0.55 -3.38 37.15
N SER A 123 1.87 -3.37 37.26
CA SER A 123 2.61 -4.29 38.12
C SER A 123 2.52 -3.84 39.59
N ALA A 124 2.37 -4.80 40.49
CA ALA A 124 2.30 -4.54 41.92
C ALA A 124 3.70 -4.44 42.58
N VAL A 125 4.76 -4.81 41.86
CA VAL A 125 6.13 -4.91 42.37
C VAL A 125 7.10 -4.23 41.40
N GLY A 126 8.20 -3.70 41.91
CA GLY A 126 9.27 -3.19 41.06
C GLY A 126 10.03 -4.31 40.35
N HIS A 127 10.34 -4.12 39.07
CA HIS A 127 11.07 -5.08 38.25
C HIS A 127 12.30 -4.44 37.60
N VAL A 128 13.39 -5.22 37.52
CA VAL A 128 14.57 -4.85 36.73
C VAL A 128 14.54 -5.65 35.44
N VAL A 129 14.47 -4.95 34.30
CA VAL A 129 14.47 -5.57 32.97
C VAL A 129 15.77 -5.24 32.26
N LYS A 130 16.40 -6.23 31.64
CA LYS A 130 17.61 -6.04 30.82
C LYS A 130 17.44 -6.62 29.43
N VAL A 131 18.21 -6.09 28.48
CA VAL A 131 18.47 -6.74 27.19
C VAL A 131 19.48 -7.87 27.42
N LYS A 132 19.03 -9.12 27.26
CA LYS A 132 19.86 -10.31 27.40
C LYS A 132 20.69 -10.57 26.14
N SER A 133 20.06 -10.49 24.98
CA SER A 133 20.72 -10.75 23.70
C SER A 133 20.04 -10.02 22.55
N THR A 134 20.82 -9.75 21.51
CA THR A 134 20.35 -9.15 20.26
C THR A 134 20.89 -9.96 19.08
N THR A 135 20.23 -9.90 17.94
CA THR A 135 20.75 -10.43 16.67
C THR A 135 22.01 -9.69 16.23
N THR A 136 22.77 -10.28 15.31
CA THR A 136 24.09 -9.78 14.87
C THR A 136 24.02 -8.46 14.11
N ASN A 137 22.86 -8.13 13.54
CA ASN A 137 22.61 -6.88 12.83
C ASN A 137 22.17 -5.71 13.73
N ILE A 138 22.03 -5.93 15.05
CA ILE A 138 21.73 -4.87 16.01
C ILE A 138 23.02 -4.41 16.68
N ASN A 139 23.19 -3.09 16.74
CA ASN A 139 24.34 -2.45 17.34
C ASN A 139 24.64 -2.96 18.75
N SER A 140 25.91 -3.26 18.99
CA SER A 140 26.40 -3.75 20.28
C SER A 140 26.04 -2.85 21.48
N LYS A 141 25.81 -1.55 21.28
CA LYS A 141 25.36 -0.61 22.33
C LYS A 141 23.96 -0.94 22.87
N CYS A 142 23.13 -1.61 22.10
CA CYS A 142 21.81 -2.07 22.56
C CYS A 142 21.93 -3.25 23.54
N LYS A 143 23.06 -3.96 23.56
CA LYS A 143 23.31 -5.06 24.50
C LYS A 143 23.55 -4.51 25.91
N ASN A 144 23.04 -5.22 26.92
CA ASN A 144 23.15 -4.87 28.34
C ASN A 144 22.40 -3.58 28.75
N ALA A 145 21.55 -3.01 27.90
CA ALA A 145 20.62 -1.98 28.35
C ALA A 145 19.77 -2.54 29.48
N MET A 146 19.60 -1.77 30.56
CA MET A 146 18.89 -2.20 31.76
C MET A 146 18.08 -1.03 32.31
N VAL A 147 16.89 -1.33 32.79
CA VAL A 147 15.98 -0.35 33.37
C VAL A 147 15.32 -0.93 34.63
N ASN A 148 15.14 -0.08 35.63
CA ASN A 148 14.34 -0.40 36.82
C ASN A 148 12.97 0.27 36.66
N ILE A 149 11.92 -0.55 36.77
CA ILE A 149 10.52 -0.19 36.58
C ILE A 149 9.82 -0.30 37.93
N ASP A 150 9.11 0.75 38.32
CA ASP A 150 8.33 0.79 39.55
C ASP A 150 7.06 1.58 39.28
N SER A 151 5.98 0.85 38.98
CA SER A 151 4.65 1.40 38.69
C SER A 151 4.64 2.53 37.65
N ASN A 152 5.50 2.43 36.62
CA ASN A 152 5.70 3.45 35.58
C ASN A 152 6.05 2.84 34.22
N ILE A 153 6.10 3.70 33.20
CA ILE A 153 6.63 3.37 31.88
C ILE A 153 8.04 3.94 31.77
N ARG A 154 9.01 3.15 31.30
CA ARG A 154 10.34 3.65 30.97
C ARG A 154 10.88 3.07 29.67
N MET A 155 11.64 3.90 28.97
CA MET A 155 12.46 3.48 27.83
C MET A 155 13.58 2.53 28.28
N LEU A 156 13.65 1.37 27.64
CA LEU A 156 14.75 0.41 27.79
C LEU A 156 15.89 0.75 26.83
N VAL A 157 15.59 0.88 25.53
CA VAL A 157 16.61 1.10 24.50
C VAL A 157 15.98 1.68 23.23
N LYS A 158 16.73 2.55 22.54
CA LYS A 158 16.47 2.89 21.13
C LYS A 158 17.32 1.99 20.24
N VAL A 159 16.68 1.24 19.37
CA VAL A 159 17.30 0.27 18.47
C VAL A 159 18.10 1.01 17.41
N GLN A 160 19.33 0.56 17.20
CA GLN A 160 20.21 0.99 16.13
C GLN A 160 20.73 -0.28 15.45
N MET A 161 20.55 -0.40 14.15
CA MET A 161 21.12 -1.50 13.36
C MET A 161 22.58 -1.18 13.01
N ASP A 162 23.43 -2.20 12.95
CA ASP A 162 24.80 -2.08 12.43
C ASP A 162 24.71 -2.03 10.89
N SER A 163 24.96 -0.85 10.32
CA SER A 163 25.00 -0.61 8.87
C SER A 163 26.34 -0.99 8.25
#